data_AF-A0A357LBG1-F1
#
_entry.id   AF-A0A357LBG1-F1
#
_cell.length_a   1.000
_cell.length_b   1.000
_cell.length_c   1.000
_cell.angle_alpha   90.00
_cell.angle_beta   90.00
_cell.angle_gamma   90.00
#
_symmetry.space_group_name_H-M   'P 1'
#
loop_
_entity.id
_entity.type
_entity.pdbx_description
1 polymer ?
#
loop_
_entity_poly.entity_id
_entity_poly.type
_entity_poly.pdbx_seq_one_letter_code
_entity_poly.pdbx_strand_id
1 'polypeptide(L)' 'EILGNAQPQRIARARHAFVYVARTVLAESYPRIARILGRDHTTAMSSQNRAEALIVRDKGFKA' A
#
# COMPACT_ATOMS: atom_id res chain seq x y z
N GLU A 1 -3.29 -13.88 2.30
CA GLU A 1 -1.86 -13.47 2.24
C GLU A 1 -1.63 -11.96 2.47
N ILE A 2 -2.24 -11.04 1.71
CA ILE A 2 -2.06 -9.57 1.89
C ILE A 2 -2.55 -9.05 3.25
N LEU A 3 -3.65 -9.62 3.75
CA LEU A 3 -4.20 -9.33 5.09
C LEU A 3 -3.33 -9.90 6.22
N GLY A 4 -2.56 -10.96 5.96
CA GLY A 4 -1.71 -11.61 6.96
C GLY A 4 -0.48 -10.78 7.32
N ASN A 5 0.19 -11.16 8.41
CA ASN A 5 1.37 -10.48 8.94
C ASN A 5 2.68 -10.84 8.20
N ALA A 6 2.62 -11.76 7.26
CA ALA A 6 3.78 -12.16 6.46
C ALA A 6 4.42 -10.95 5.77
N GLN A 7 5.74 -10.83 5.93
CA GLN A 7 6.57 -9.78 5.34
C GLN A 7 7.49 -10.19 4.16
N PRO A 8 7.30 -11.32 3.43
CA PRO A 8 7.98 -11.50 2.15
C PRO A 8 7.80 -10.25 1.28
N GLN A 9 8.89 -9.79 0.66
CA GLN A 9 8.92 -8.50 -0.04
C GLN A 9 7.83 -8.41 -1.13
N ARG A 10 7.53 -9.52 -1.82
CA ARG A 10 6.43 -9.61 -2.80
C ARG A 10 5.07 -9.26 -2.17
N ILE A 11 4.76 -9.80 -0.99
CA ILE A 11 3.48 -9.57 -0.30
C ILE A 11 3.43 -8.14 0.24
N ALA A 12 4.54 -7.62 0.77
CA ALA A 12 4.62 -6.23 1.21
C ALA A 12 4.41 -5.24 0.05
N ARG A 13 5.02 -5.49 -1.12
CA ARG A 13 4.81 -4.67 -2.33
C ARG A 13 3.35 -4.71 -2.80
N ALA A 14 2.73 -5.89 -2.83
CA ALA A 14 1.31 -6.01 -3.18
C ALA A 14 0.41 -5.21 -2.23
N ARG A 15 0.75 -5.18 -0.93
CA ARG A 15 0.04 -4.38 0.06
C ARG A 15 0.22 -2.88 -0.15
N HIS A 16 1.44 -2.43 -0.45
CA HIS A 16 1.69 -1.03 -0.79
C HIS A 16 0.90 -0.61 -2.04
N ALA A 17 0.86 -1.46 -3.07
CA ALA A 17 0.07 -1.22 -4.28
C ALA A 17 -1.43 -1.12 -3.99
N PHE A 18 -1.98 -2.02 -3.16
CA PHE A 18 -3.38 -1.95 -2.72
C PHE A 18 -3.68 -0.62 -2.01
N VAL A 19 -2.84 -0.22 -1.04
CA VAL A 19 -3.02 1.04 -0.31
C VAL A 19 -2.99 2.23 -1.26
N TYR A 20 -2.04 2.25 -2.20
CA TYR A 20 -1.93 3.29 -3.20
C TYR A 20 -3.23 3.45 -3.99
N VAL A 21 -3.71 2.38 -4.62
CA VAL A 21 -4.94 2.42 -5.43
C VAL A 21 -6.15 2.82 -4.58
N ALA A 22 -6.30 2.26 -3.37
CA ALA A 22 -7.39 2.61 -2.48
C ALA A 22 -7.37 4.10 -2.11
N ARG A 23 -6.18 4.67 -1.89
CA ARG A 23 -6.05 6.08 -1.52
C ARG A 23 -6.21 7.02 -2.71
N THR A 24 -5.60 6.70 -3.86
CA THR A 24 -5.50 7.63 -5.00
C THR A 24 -6.66 7.49 -5.98
N VAL A 25 -7.14 6.28 -6.21
CA VAL A 25 -8.22 6.01 -7.20
C VAL A 25 -9.58 6.00 -6.52
N LEU A 26 -9.69 5.35 -5.35
CA LEU A 26 -10.97 5.21 -4.64
C LEU A 26 -11.21 6.31 -3.60
N ALA A 27 -10.23 7.19 -3.38
CA ALA A 27 -10.27 8.28 -2.39
C ALA A 27 -10.59 7.82 -0.95
N GLU A 28 -10.30 6.57 -0.60
CA GLU A 28 -10.58 6.01 0.72
C GLU A 28 -9.68 6.62 1.82
N SER A 29 -10.20 6.69 3.04
CA SER A 29 -9.44 7.22 4.18
C SER A 29 -8.45 6.18 4.72
N TYR A 30 -7.29 6.61 5.25
CA TYR A 30 -6.31 5.69 5.83
C TYR A 30 -6.89 4.79 6.94
N PRO A 31 -7.75 5.28 7.86
CA PRO A 31 -8.40 4.41 8.83
C PRO A 31 -9.26 3.31 8.21
N ARG A 32 -9.98 3.61 7.12
CA ARG A 32 -10.82 2.62 6.42
C ARG A 32 -9.98 1.58 5.67
N ILE A 33 -8.94 2.02 4.96
CA ILE A 33 -7.99 1.14 4.29
C ILE A 33 -7.32 0.20 5.30
N ALA A 34 -6.87 0.76 6.43
CA ALA A 34 -6.19 0.00 7.47
C ALA A 34 -7.12 -1.02 8.15
N ARG A 35 -8.40 -0.66 8.37
CA ARG A 35 -9.42 -1.60 8.87
C ARG A 35 -9.60 -2.81 7.94
N ILE A 36 -9.69 -2.59 6.63
CA ILE A 36 -9.78 -3.68 5.64
C ILE A 36 -8.53 -4.57 5.71
N LEU A 37 -7.36 -3.96 5.88
CA LEU A 37 -6.09 -4.68 5.98
C LEU A 37 -5.82 -5.31 7.35
N GLY A 38 -6.68 -5.09 8.36
CA GLY A 38 -6.44 -5.51 9.74
C GLY A 38 -5.22 -4.85 10.39
N ARG A 39 -4.98 -3.56 10.12
CA ARG A 39 -3.80 -2.81 10.56
C ARG A 39 -4.14 -1.45 11.15
N ASP A 40 -3.14 -0.82 11.76
CA ASP A 40 -3.24 0.57 12.19
C ASP A 40 -3.16 1.55 11.00
N HIS A 41 -3.86 2.67 11.12
CA HIS A 41 -3.91 3.72 10.09
C HIS A 41 -2.53 4.30 9.74
N THR A 42 -1.60 4.39 10.70
CA THR A 42 -0.22 4.81 10.42
C THR A 42 0.52 3.81 9.53
N THR A 43 0.14 2.53 9.56
CA THR A 43 0.70 1.51 8.66
C THR A 43 0.20 1.70 7.23
N ALA A 44 -1.06 2.12 7.06
CA ALA A 44 -1.57 2.53 5.74
C ALA A 44 -0.84 3.78 5.23
N MET A 45 -0.61 4.79 6.09
CA MET A 45 0.18 5.97 5.71
C MET A 45 1.62 5.61 5.29
N SER A 46 2.32 4.81 6.09
CA SER A 46 3.66 4.32 5.75
C SER A 46 3.67 3.52 4.44
N SER A 47 2.64 2.71 4.20
CA SER A 47 2.48 1.95 2.96
C SER A 47 2.25 2.84 1.74
N GLN A 48 1.49 3.93 1.88
CA GLN A 48 1.31 4.92 0.83
C GLN A 48 2.66 5.53 0.43
N ASN A 49 3.41 6.05 1.40
CA ASN A 49 4.73 6.65 1.16
C ASN A 49 5.69 5.68 0.46
N ARG A 50 5.65 4.40 0.86
CA ARG A 50 6.45 3.35 0.21
C ARG A 50 6.00 3.07 -1.22
N ALA A 51 4.70 3.05 -1.48
CA ALA A 51 4.18 2.85 -2.83
C ALA A 51 4.61 3.99 -3.77
N GLU A 52 4.48 5.24 -3.33
CA GLU A 52 4.93 6.41 -4.09
C GLU A 52 6.43 6.35 -4.40
N ALA A 53 7.26 6.03 -3.39
CA ALA A 53 8.69 5.87 -3.58
C ALA A 53 9.04 4.73 -4.57
N LEU A 54 8.28 3.63 -4.56
CA LEU A 54 8.46 2.53 -5.49
C LEU A 54 8.07 2.93 -6.92
N ILE A 55 6.92 3.60 -7.11
CA ILE A 55 6.45 4.07 -8.43
C ILE A 55 7.47 5.02 -9.07
N VAL A 56 8.03 5.95 -8.30
CA VAL A 56 9.05 6.89 -8.81
C VAL A 56 10.34 6.17 -9.24
N ARG A 57 10.72 5.11 -8.52
CA ARG A 57 11.97 4.36 -8.75
C ARG A 57 11.83 3.27 -9.80
N ASP A 58 10.62 2.79 -10.07
CA ASP A 58 10.38 1.71 -11.00
C ASP A 58 10.51 2.19 -12.44
N LYS A 59 11.62 1.82 -13.09
CA LYS A 59 11.89 2.15 -14.49
C LYS A 59 10.87 1.54 -15.44
N GLY A 60 10.22 0.43 -15.07
CA GLY A 60 9.18 -0.20 -15.88
C GLY A 60 7.81 0.48 -15.77
N PHE A 61 7.64 1.40 -14.82
CA PHE A 61 6.39 2.14 -14.61
C PHE A 61 6.44 3.57 -15.19
N LYS A 62 7.64 4.06 -15.55
CA LYS A 62 7.77 5.26 -16.38
C LYS A 62 7.37 4.89 -17.82
N ALA A 63 6.21 5.39 -18.24
CA ALA A 63 5.78 5.35 -19.64
C ALA A 63 6.80 6.06 -20.55
#